data_AF-A0A4V6Q9J9-F1
#
_entry.id   AF-A0A4V6Q9J9-F1
#
_cell.length_a   1.000
_cell.length_b   1.000
_cell.length_c   1.000
_cell.angle_alpha   90.00
_cell.angle_beta   90.00
_cell.angle_gamma   90.00
#
_symmetry.space_group_name_H-M   'P 1'
#
loop_
_entity.id
_entity.type
_entity.pdbx_description
1 polymer ?
#
loop_
_entity_poly.entity_id
_entity_poly.type
_entity_poly.pdbx_seq_one_letter_code
_entity_poly.pdbx_strand_id
1 'polypeptide(L)'
;MRMPSRPLSRYLTTAAVTIGMLATSVVATTAPASASRPLGTRSLASVLAADGDTFDRNWNDYDVLTQAVGAVLAAKPNSPVKVLTDGSVRLTAFLPSDRAFQVLAKDLTGKTYRSESALFAALAGLLGVGTIESVLLYHVIPGVTIDRRTALRSDGAKLTTALPGGTIKVDVLSRRCRLVRLIDADRNDANPLINPWAFDINKGNRQIAHGIWLVLRPADI
;
A
#
# COMPACT_ATOMS: atom_id res chain seq x y z
N MET A 1 74.78 16.34 13.72
CA MET A 1 75.56 17.41 14.36
C MET A 1 74.71 17.96 15.51
N ARG A 2 74.68 17.25 16.66
CA ARG A 2 75.46 17.43 17.89
C ARG A 2 75.11 18.75 18.62
N MET A 3 74.41 18.61 19.75
CA MET A 3 73.96 19.66 20.68
C MET A 3 75.10 20.55 21.21
N PRO A 4 74.76 21.62 21.96
CA PRO A 4 75.01 21.52 23.40
C PRO A 4 73.87 22.00 24.30
N SER A 5 73.76 21.24 25.39
CA SER A 5 73.01 21.41 26.64
C SER A 5 73.67 22.38 27.63
N ARG A 6 72.87 22.91 28.59
CA ARG A 6 73.10 23.09 30.06
C ARG A 6 72.62 24.47 30.59
N PRO A 7 72.40 24.69 31.92
CA PRO A 7 71.94 23.79 32.99
C PRO A 7 70.98 24.43 34.06
N LEU A 8 70.39 23.58 34.92
CA LEU A 8 70.09 23.73 36.37
C LEU A 8 69.30 24.96 36.88
N SER A 9 68.15 24.74 37.56
CA SER A 9 68.12 24.54 39.03
C SER A 9 66.69 24.58 39.60
N ARG A 10 66.41 23.53 40.38
CA ARG A 10 65.48 23.36 41.52
C ARG A 10 64.65 24.57 41.96
N TYR A 11 63.34 24.36 42.13
CA TYR A 11 62.67 24.50 43.43
C TYR A 11 61.57 23.44 43.55
N LEU A 12 61.66 22.64 44.61
CA LEU A 12 60.60 21.76 45.10
C LEU A 12 59.64 22.61 45.94
N THR A 13 58.37 22.61 45.59
CA THR A 13 57.30 22.99 46.51
C THR A 13 56.14 22.02 46.33
N THR A 14 56.05 21.10 47.27
CA THR A 14 54.88 20.29 47.58
C THR A 14 53.71 21.20 47.92
N ALA A 15 52.63 21.14 47.14
CA ALA A 15 51.33 21.65 47.53
C ALA A 15 50.28 20.57 47.20
N ALA A 16 49.89 19.84 48.24
CA ALA A 16 48.71 18.98 48.22
C ALA A 16 47.48 19.88 48.34
N VAL A 17 46.65 19.95 47.30
CA VAL A 17 45.33 20.61 47.37
C VAL A 17 44.33 19.83 46.51
N THR A 18 43.48 19.08 47.22
CA THR A 18 42.08 18.70 46.94
C THR A 18 41.68 18.32 45.50
N ILE A 19 41.33 17.03 45.32
CA ILE A 19 40.48 16.55 44.22
C ILE A 19 39.08 17.16 44.44
N GLY A 20 38.78 18.24 43.72
CA GLY A 20 37.41 18.72 43.54
C GLY A 20 36.76 17.92 42.42
N MET A 21 35.83 17.02 42.76
CA MET A 21 34.89 16.42 41.79
C MET A 21 34.04 17.54 41.17
N LEU A 22 34.41 18.01 39.98
CA LEU A 22 33.55 18.80 39.12
C LEU A 22 32.46 17.88 38.57
N ALA A 23 31.28 17.92 39.18
CA ALA A 23 30.06 17.33 38.63
C ALA A 23 29.67 18.12 37.37
N THR A 24 30.04 17.62 36.20
CA THR A 24 29.49 18.09 34.93
C THR A 24 28.05 17.62 34.84
N SER A 25 27.10 18.47 35.21
CA SER A 25 25.69 18.30 34.90
C SER A 25 25.48 18.49 33.39
N VAL A 26 25.61 17.39 32.63
CA VAL A 26 25.16 17.34 31.24
C VAL A 26 23.64 17.44 31.26
N VAL A 27 23.12 18.64 31.01
CA VAL A 27 21.69 18.82 30.71
C VAL A 27 21.46 18.20 29.33
N ALA A 28 21.06 16.93 29.32
CA ALA A 28 20.57 16.27 28.12
C ALA A 28 19.23 16.93 27.76
N THR A 29 19.23 17.87 26.81
CA THR A 29 18.02 18.35 26.17
C THR A 29 17.43 17.20 25.37
N THR A 30 16.52 16.43 25.96
CA THR A 30 15.69 15.48 25.23
C THR A 30 14.78 16.28 24.29
N ALA A 31 15.16 16.37 23.02
CA ALA A 31 14.25 16.85 21.99
C ALA A 31 12.97 16.01 22.07
N PRO A 32 11.77 16.60 22.09
CA PRO A 32 10.54 15.83 22.11
C PRO A 32 10.50 14.96 20.85
N ALA A 33 10.48 13.64 21.02
CA ALA A 33 10.16 12.73 19.94
C ALA A 33 8.81 13.16 19.38
N SER A 34 8.75 13.56 18.11
CA SER A 34 7.48 13.83 17.44
C SER A 34 6.68 12.54 17.47
N ALA A 35 5.68 12.46 18.37
CA ALA A 35 4.77 11.35 18.42
C ALA A 35 4.06 11.27 17.07
N SER A 36 4.33 10.21 16.30
CA SER A 36 3.59 9.95 15.08
C SER A 36 2.11 9.84 15.46
N ARG A 37 1.27 10.70 14.88
CA ARG A 37 -0.19 10.64 15.10
C ARG A 37 -0.66 9.20 14.85
N PRO A 38 -1.41 8.58 15.77
CA PRO A 38 -1.87 7.22 15.59
C PRO A 38 -2.74 7.12 14.33
N LEU A 39 -2.56 6.04 13.56
CA LEU A 39 -3.38 5.77 12.38
C LEU A 39 -4.82 5.47 12.80
N GLY A 40 -5.77 6.02 12.05
CA GLY A 40 -7.19 5.71 12.19
C GLY A 40 -7.52 4.29 11.73
N THR A 41 -8.75 3.87 12.02
CA THR A 41 -9.25 2.51 11.77
C THR A 41 -10.47 2.48 10.86
N ARG A 42 -10.66 3.49 10.01
CA ARG A 42 -11.69 3.43 8.97
C ARG A 42 -11.30 2.36 7.94
N SER A 43 -12.20 1.42 7.66
CA SER A 43 -11.98 0.33 6.69
C SER A 43 -12.17 0.82 5.26
N LEU A 44 -11.51 0.19 4.30
CA LEU A 44 -11.70 0.51 2.88
C LEU A 44 -13.14 0.25 2.43
N ALA A 45 -13.76 -0.83 2.88
CA ALA A 45 -15.17 -1.09 2.56
C ALA A 45 -16.07 0.08 2.97
N SER A 46 -15.86 0.67 4.16
CA SER A 46 -16.64 1.85 4.59
C SER A 46 -16.34 3.13 3.82
N VAL A 47 -15.16 3.23 3.20
CA VAL A 47 -14.76 4.40 2.40
C VAL A 47 -15.37 4.31 1.00
N LEU A 48 -15.37 3.12 0.42
CA LEU A 48 -15.99 2.88 -0.89
C LEU A 48 -17.52 2.98 -0.78
N ALA A 49 -18.09 2.55 0.34
CA ALA A 49 -19.52 2.66 0.62
C ALA A 49 -20.08 4.05 0.92
N ALA A 50 -19.25 5.09 0.89
CA ALA A 50 -19.63 6.38 1.44
C ALA A 50 -20.64 7.16 0.58
N ASP A 51 -20.72 6.88 -0.72
CA ASP A 51 -21.61 7.56 -1.68
C ASP A 51 -22.86 6.75 -2.05
N GLY A 52 -22.95 5.48 -1.65
CA GLY A 52 -24.18 4.69 -1.73
C GLY A 52 -24.00 3.24 -2.20
N ASP A 53 -22.84 2.88 -2.78
CA ASP A 53 -22.55 1.55 -3.34
C ASP A 53 -23.66 0.99 -4.25
N THR A 54 -24.14 1.76 -5.23
CA THR A 54 -25.22 1.33 -6.12
C THR A 54 -24.80 1.35 -7.57
N PHE A 55 -24.99 0.23 -8.27
CA PHE A 55 -24.76 0.18 -9.72
C PHE A 55 -25.39 1.36 -10.46
N ASP A 56 -24.55 2.13 -11.15
CA ASP A 56 -24.94 3.27 -11.92
C ASP A 56 -24.31 3.26 -13.33
N ARG A 57 -23.82 4.41 -13.80
CA ARG A 57 -23.19 4.58 -15.12
C ARG A 57 -21.84 5.30 -15.02
N ASN A 58 -21.33 5.52 -13.83
CA ASN A 58 -20.09 6.22 -13.57
C ASN A 58 -18.92 5.23 -13.49
N TRP A 59 -18.37 4.91 -14.66
CA TRP A 59 -17.24 3.98 -14.77
C TRP A 59 -15.94 4.36 -14.02
N ASN A 60 -15.89 5.49 -13.31
CA ASN A 60 -14.71 5.95 -12.59
C ASN A 60 -14.74 5.67 -11.08
N ASP A 61 -15.86 5.20 -10.53
CA ASP A 61 -15.94 4.75 -9.14
C ASP A 61 -15.63 3.24 -9.03
N TYR A 62 -16.10 2.64 -7.94
CA TYR A 62 -15.72 1.30 -7.48
C TYR A 62 -16.94 0.45 -7.11
N ASP A 63 -18.12 0.76 -7.65
CA ASP A 63 -19.36 0.05 -7.30
C ASP A 63 -19.29 -1.44 -7.65
N VAL A 64 -18.74 -1.79 -8.82
CA VAL A 64 -18.50 -3.20 -9.19
C VAL A 64 -17.56 -3.89 -8.20
N LEU A 65 -16.54 -3.19 -7.71
CA LEU A 65 -15.62 -3.73 -6.71
C LEU A 65 -16.32 -3.98 -5.38
N THR A 66 -17.09 -3.01 -4.88
CA THR A 66 -17.80 -3.15 -3.60
C THR A 66 -18.83 -4.27 -3.66
N GLN A 67 -19.57 -4.37 -4.77
CA GLN A 67 -20.54 -5.44 -5.00
C GLN A 67 -19.87 -6.81 -5.12
N ALA A 68 -18.66 -6.90 -5.71
CA ALA A 68 -17.88 -8.13 -5.74
C ALA A 68 -17.45 -8.58 -4.33
N VAL A 69 -16.97 -7.65 -3.49
CA VAL A 69 -16.64 -7.93 -2.09
C VAL A 69 -17.88 -8.40 -1.32
N GLY A 70 -19.00 -7.70 -1.47
CA GLY A 70 -20.27 -8.07 -0.84
C GLY A 70 -20.75 -9.47 -1.26
N ALA A 71 -20.71 -9.78 -2.56
CA ALA A 71 -21.12 -11.08 -3.09
C ALA A 71 -20.23 -12.23 -2.59
N VAL A 72 -18.91 -12.01 -2.53
CA VAL A 72 -17.98 -13.01 -1.97
C VAL A 72 -18.25 -13.23 -0.49
N LEU A 73 -18.46 -12.17 0.30
CA LEU A 73 -18.74 -12.31 1.73
C LEU A 73 -20.12 -12.92 2.02
N ALA A 74 -21.11 -12.66 1.16
CA ALA A 74 -22.42 -13.30 1.25
C ALA A 74 -22.33 -14.81 0.98
N ALA A 75 -21.57 -15.22 -0.03
CA ALA A 75 -21.38 -16.63 -0.38
C ALA A 75 -20.38 -17.35 0.55
N LYS A 76 -19.37 -16.62 1.06
CA LYS A 76 -18.27 -17.13 1.89
C LYS A 76 -18.00 -16.16 3.06
N PRO A 77 -18.80 -16.23 4.15
CA PRO A 77 -18.67 -15.30 5.28
C PRO A 77 -17.30 -15.31 5.99
N ASN A 78 -16.55 -16.40 5.86
CA ASN A 78 -15.21 -16.56 6.44
C ASN A 78 -14.09 -16.32 5.42
N SER A 79 -14.40 -15.77 4.24
CA SER A 79 -13.40 -15.42 3.23
C SER A 79 -12.34 -14.47 3.80
N PRO A 80 -11.05 -14.63 3.44
CA PRO A 80 -10.01 -13.66 3.81
C PRO A 80 -10.27 -12.25 3.25
N VAL A 81 -11.17 -12.10 2.26
CA VAL A 81 -11.62 -10.80 1.73
C VAL A 81 -12.22 -9.92 2.84
N LYS A 82 -12.71 -10.52 3.93
CA LYS A 82 -13.20 -9.83 5.12
C LYS A 82 -12.17 -8.84 5.70
N VAL A 83 -10.88 -9.01 5.43
CA VAL A 83 -9.86 -8.05 5.85
C VAL A 83 -10.15 -6.62 5.35
N LEU A 84 -10.81 -6.45 4.21
CA LEU A 84 -11.17 -5.13 3.66
C LEU A 84 -12.26 -4.41 4.47
N THR A 85 -13.00 -5.14 5.31
CA THR A 85 -14.00 -4.58 6.21
C THR A 85 -13.46 -4.31 7.62
N ASP A 86 -12.29 -4.87 7.96
CA ASP A 86 -11.64 -4.70 9.25
C ASP A 86 -10.55 -3.62 9.23
N GLY A 87 -10.95 -2.37 9.50
CA GLY A 87 -10.05 -1.22 9.52
C GLY A 87 -8.97 -1.25 10.61
N SER A 88 -8.97 -2.23 11.53
CA SER A 88 -7.90 -2.42 12.50
C SER A 88 -6.65 -3.09 11.90
N VAL A 89 -6.82 -3.80 10.78
CA VAL A 89 -5.76 -4.50 10.07
C VAL A 89 -5.03 -3.55 9.14
N ARG A 90 -3.70 -3.63 9.13
CA ARG A 90 -2.86 -2.83 8.25
C ARG A 90 -2.75 -3.49 6.87
N LEU A 91 -3.04 -2.76 5.81
CA LEU A 91 -2.89 -3.23 4.43
C LEU A 91 -2.82 -2.11 3.39
N THR A 92 -2.43 -2.47 2.18
CA THR A 92 -2.57 -1.66 0.97
C THR A 92 -3.41 -2.42 -0.03
N ALA A 93 -4.41 -1.80 -0.64
CA ALA A 93 -5.17 -2.40 -1.74
C ALA A 93 -4.97 -1.65 -3.06
N PHE A 94 -5.03 -2.37 -4.17
CA PHE A 94 -5.12 -1.78 -5.51
C PHE A 94 -6.56 -1.93 -6.00
N LEU A 95 -7.24 -0.81 -6.27
CA LEU A 95 -8.68 -0.82 -6.53
C LEU A 95 -8.94 -0.64 -8.02
N PRO A 96 -9.36 -1.68 -8.75
CA PRO A 96 -9.81 -1.52 -10.12
C PRO A 96 -11.11 -0.71 -10.13
N SER A 97 -11.18 0.31 -10.99
CA SER A 97 -12.43 1.05 -11.20
C SER A 97 -13.43 0.24 -12.01
N ASP A 98 -14.67 0.71 -12.08
CA ASP A 98 -15.71 0.05 -12.87
C ASP A 98 -15.37 -0.04 -14.36
N ARG A 99 -14.65 0.96 -14.88
CA ARG A 99 -14.06 0.92 -16.23
C ARG A 99 -13.05 -0.22 -16.38
N ALA A 100 -12.22 -0.48 -15.36
CA ALA A 100 -11.25 -1.58 -15.40
C ALA A 100 -11.97 -2.94 -15.51
N PHE A 101 -13.05 -3.13 -14.75
CA PHE A 101 -13.87 -4.33 -14.88
C PHE A 101 -14.59 -4.43 -16.22
N GLN A 102 -14.96 -3.31 -16.84
CA GLN A 102 -15.56 -3.32 -18.18
C GLN A 102 -14.55 -3.75 -19.23
N VAL A 103 -13.28 -3.36 -19.09
CA VAL A 103 -12.20 -3.84 -19.95
C VAL A 103 -11.99 -5.34 -19.75
N LEU A 104 -11.94 -5.81 -18.50
CA LEU A 104 -11.86 -7.25 -18.19
C LEU A 104 -13.03 -8.02 -18.82
N ALA A 105 -14.27 -7.57 -18.60
CA ALA A 105 -15.46 -8.24 -19.14
C ALA A 105 -15.42 -8.30 -20.67
N LYS A 106 -14.96 -7.23 -21.33
CA LYS A 106 -14.81 -7.20 -22.78
C LYS A 106 -13.75 -8.20 -23.26
N ASP A 107 -12.64 -8.30 -22.55
CA ASP A 107 -11.56 -9.24 -22.87
C ASP A 107 -12.06 -10.69 -22.75
N LEU A 108 -12.71 -11.03 -21.64
CA LEU A 108 -13.18 -12.39 -21.36
C LEU A 108 -14.38 -12.84 -22.21
N THR A 109 -15.28 -11.92 -22.58
CA THR A 109 -16.56 -12.26 -23.23
C THR A 109 -16.66 -11.80 -24.68
N GLY A 110 -15.73 -10.94 -25.12
CA GLY A 110 -15.83 -10.22 -26.39
C GLY A 110 -16.90 -9.12 -26.43
N LYS A 111 -17.61 -8.84 -25.32
CA LYS A 111 -18.77 -7.93 -25.28
C LYS A 111 -18.51 -6.70 -24.42
N THR A 112 -18.98 -5.56 -24.89
CA THR A 112 -19.01 -4.33 -24.10
C THR A 112 -20.36 -4.18 -23.40
N TYR A 113 -20.33 -3.98 -22.09
CA TYR A 113 -21.52 -3.80 -21.26
C TYR A 113 -21.80 -2.31 -21.03
N ARG A 114 -23.07 -1.90 -21.08
CA ARG A 114 -23.48 -0.49 -20.87
C ARG A 114 -24.00 -0.20 -19.45
N SER A 115 -24.12 -1.22 -18.62
CA SER A 115 -24.48 -1.09 -17.21
C SER A 115 -23.55 -1.96 -16.36
N GLU A 116 -23.24 -1.48 -15.16
CA GLU A 116 -22.43 -2.21 -14.18
C GLU A 116 -23.14 -3.48 -13.70
N SER A 117 -24.47 -3.43 -13.54
CA SER A 117 -25.26 -4.61 -13.15
C SER A 117 -25.15 -5.76 -14.16
N ALA A 118 -25.22 -5.46 -15.46
CA ALA A 118 -25.12 -6.47 -16.51
C ALA A 118 -23.69 -6.99 -16.65
N LEU A 119 -22.71 -6.10 -16.49
CA LEU A 119 -21.30 -6.45 -16.42
C LEU A 119 -21.03 -7.39 -15.24
N PHE A 120 -21.50 -7.03 -14.05
CA PHE A 120 -21.29 -7.79 -12.82
C PHE A 120 -21.91 -9.18 -12.94
N ALA A 121 -23.15 -9.27 -13.43
CA ALA A 121 -23.80 -10.55 -13.67
C ALA A 121 -23.02 -11.43 -14.67
N ALA A 122 -22.46 -10.83 -15.73
CA ALA A 122 -21.66 -11.57 -16.69
C ALA A 122 -20.35 -12.09 -16.10
N LEU A 123 -19.61 -11.25 -15.35
CA LEU A 123 -18.38 -11.66 -14.67
C LEU A 123 -18.66 -12.73 -13.60
N ALA A 124 -19.71 -12.56 -12.80
CA ALA A 124 -20.12 -13.53 -11.79
C ALA A 124 -20.52 -14.87 -12.41
N GLY A 125 -21.26 -14.85 -13.52
CA GLY A 125 -21.65 -16.06 -14.24
C GLY A 125 -20.48 -16.77 -14.92
N LEU A 126 -19.49 -16.03 -15.42
CA LEU A 126 -18.33 -16.59 -16.11
C LEU A 126 -17.26 -17.13 -15.15
N LEU A 127 -16.86 -16.32 -14.17
CA LEU A 127 -15.71 -16.62 -13.30
C LEU A 127 -16.11 -17.44 -12.08
N GLY A 128 -17.35 -17.25 -11.59
CA GLY A 128 -17.81 -17.81 -10.32
C GLY A 128 -17.16 -17.17 -9.10
N VAL A 129 -17.74 -17.43 -7.93
CA VAL A 129 -17.35 -16.79 -6.65
C VAL A 129 -15.91 -17.10 -6.25
N GLY A 130 -15.43 -18.32 -6.49
CA GLY A 130 -14.06 -18.71 -6.12
C GLY A 130 -12.96 -17.96 -6.88
N THR A 131 -13.16 -17.76 -8.17
CA THR A 131 -12.24 -16.98 -9.01
C THR A 131 -12.29 -15.51 -8.66
N ILE A 132 -13.50 -14.96 -8.45
CA ILE A 132 -13.66 -13.56 -8.00
C ILE A 132 -12.96 -13.34 -6.66
N GLU A 133 -13.15 -14.23 -5.68
CA GLU A 133 -12.43 -14.17 -4.41
C GLU A 133 -10.90 -14.15 -4.62
N SER A 134 -10.39 -15.01 -5.49
CA SER A 134 -8.95 -15.08 -5.77
C SER A 134 -8.42 -13.79 -6.38
N VAL A 135 -9.15 -13.20 -7.32
CA VAL A 135 -8.85 -11.90 -7.92
C VAL A 135 -8.86 -10.80 -6.86
N LEU A 136 -9.89 -10.73 -6.01
CA LEU A 136 -9.96 -9.72 -4.93
C LEU A 136 -8.77 -9.84 -3.96
N LEU A 137 -8.40 -11.06 -3.55
CA LEU A 137 -7.25 -11.28 -2.66
C LEU A 137 -5.92 -10.90 -3.31
N TYR A 138 -5.81 -11.09 -4.63
CA TYR A 138 -4.63 -10.71 -5.39
C TYR A 138 -4.39 -9.19 -5.42
N HIS A 139 -5.46 -8.39 -5.26
CA HIS A 139 -5.36 -6.93 -5.19
C HIS A 139 -4.95 -6.39 -3.80
N VAL A 140 -4.87 -7.25 -2.77
CA VAL A 140 -4.62 -6.84 -1.38
C VAL A 140 -3.19 -7.21 -0.97
N ILE A 141 -2.45 -6.24 -0.42
CA ILE A 141 -1.11 -6.41 0.15
C ILE A 141 -1.21 -6.29 1.68
N PRO A 142 -1.20 -7.40 2.43
CA PRO A 142 -1.37 -7.37 3.88
C PRO A 142 -0.13 -6.84 4.61
N GLY A 143 -0.33 -6.27 5.80
CA GLY A 143 0.72 -5.93 6.76
C GLY A 143 1.42 -4.59 6.53
N VAL A 144 1.21 -3.93 5.39
CA VAL A 144 1.91 -2.69 5.03
C VAL A 144 0.97 -1.63 4.47
N THR A 145 1.20 -0.37 4.85
CA THR A 145 0.60 0.80 4.20
C THR A 145 1.63 1.45 3.31
N ILE A 146 1.39 1.42 2.00
CA ILE A 146 2.26 1.99 0.99
C ILE A 146 1.57 3.27 0.51
N ASP A 147 2.05 4.42 0.96
CA ASP A 147 1.56 5.70 0.42
C ASP A 147 2.18 5.99 -0.96
N ARG A 148 1.63 6.97 -1.68
CA ARG A 148 2.09 7.43 -3.00
C ARG A 148 3.58 7.72 -3.00
N ARG A 149 4.04 8.38 -1.94
CA ARG A 149 5.44 8.76 -1.79
C ARG A 149 6.32 7.52 -1.75
N THR A 150 5.91 6.48 -1.04
CA THR A 150 6.60 5.19 -0.95
C THR A 150 6.48 4.42 -2.26
N ALA A 151 5.29 4.29 -2.84
CA ALA A 151 5.06 3.62 -4.12
C ALA A 151 5.99 4.13 -5.24
N LEU A 152 6.15 5.45 -5.36
CA LEU A 152 7.05 6.08 -6.34
C LEU A 152 8.55 5.90 -6.07
N ARG A 153 8.93 5.27 -4.95
CA ARG A 153 10.31 4.88 -4.62
C ARG A 153 10.50 3.37 -4.56
N SER A 154 9.47 2.58 -4.82
CA SER A 154 9.49 1.12 -4.70
C SER A 154 9.78 0.44 -6.04
N ASP A 155 10.58 1.05 -6.91
CA ASP A 155 10.90 0.46 -8.21
C ASP A 155 11.59 -0.90 -8.05
N GLY A 156 11.11 -1.90 -8.79
CA GLY A 156 11.55 -3.29 -8.70
C GLY A 156 11.08 -4.05 -7.47
N ALA A 157 10.32 -3.44 -6.55
CA ALA A 157 9.82 -4.11 -5.35
C ALA A 157 8.88 -5.27 -5.70
N LYS A 158 8.98 -6.38 -4.96
CA LYS A 158 8.04 -7.50 -5.04
C LYS A 158 7.10 -7.42 -3.85
N LEU A 159 5.81 -7.32 -4.12
CA LEU A 159 4.74 -7.27 -3.14
C LEU A 159 4.07 -8.64 -3.05
N THR A 160 3.97 -9.18 -1.84
CA THR A 160 3.20 -10.41 -1.57
C THR A 160 1.74 -10.05 -1.38
N THR A 161 0.86 -10.70 -2.14
CA THR A 161 -0.59 -10.46 -2.07
C THR A 161 -1.23 -11.29 -0.94
N ALA A 162 -2.51 -11.03 -0.64
CA ALA A 162 -3.29 -11.86 0.27
C ALA A 162 -3.70 -13.20 -0.35
N LEU A 163 -3.61 -13.33 -1.69
CA LEU A 163 -3.75 -14.61 -2.37
C LEU A 163 -2.48 -15.45 -2.11
N PRO A 164 -2.59 -16.68 -1.58
CA PRO A 164 -1.43 -17.53 -1.31
C PRO A 164 -0.56 -17.75 -2.55
N GLY A 165 0.73 -17.46 -2.43
CA GLY A 165 1.70 -17.57 -3.54
C GLY A 165 1.62 -16.45 -4.59
N GLY A 166 0.62 -15.57 -4.51
CA GLY A 166 0.47 -14.42 -5.41
C GLY A 166 1.49 -13.33 -5.10
N THR A 167 2.20 -12.86 -6.13
CA THR A 167 3.11 -11.71 -6.03
C THR A 167 2.89 -10.74 -7.17
N ILE A 168 3.17 -9.46 -6.92
CA ILE A 168 3.11 -8.37 -7.89
C ILE A 168 4.46 -7.65 -7.87
N LYS A 169 5.04 -7.36 -9.03
CA LYS A 169 6.25 -6.54 -9.12
C LYS A 169 5.91 -5.09 -9.46
N VAL A 170 6.45 -4.16 -8.70
CA VAL A 170 6.30 -2.72 -8.96
C VAL A 170 7.35 -2.27 -9.97
N ASP A 171 6.92 -1.49 -10.95
CA ASP A 171 7.76 -0.91 -12.00
C ASP A 171 7.44 0.58 -12.16
N VAL A 172 8.35 1.44 -11.70
CA VAL A 172 8.15 2.89 -11.66
C VAL A 172 8.71 3.51 -12.94
N LEU A 173 7.83 3.61 -13.94
CA LEU A 173 8.18 4.15 -15.26
C LEU A 173 8.58 5.63 -15.22
N SER A 174 7.91 6.44 -14.38
CA SER A 174 8.25 7.85 -14.25
C SER A 174 7.76 8.44 -12.93
N ARG A 175 8.70 8.86 -12.08
CA ARG A 175 8.40 9.57 -10.83
C ARG A 175 7.80 10.96 -11.08
N ARG A 176 8.22 11.64 -12.15
CA ARG A 176 7.73 12.97 -12.54
C ARG A 176 6.27 12.92 -12.97
N CYS A 177 5.92 11.91 -13.77
CA CYS A 177 4.55 11.74 -14.27
C CYS A 177 3.66 10.89 -13.36
N ARG A 178 4.18 10.40 -12.22
CA ARG A 178 3.50 9.50 -11.29
C ARG A 178 3.03 8.20 -11.95
N LEU A 179 3.82 7.68 -12.88
CA LEU A 179 3.53 6.45 -13.61
C LEU A 179 4.16 5.27 -12.89
N VAL A 180 3.31 4.42 -12.34
CA VAL A 180 3.68 3.17 -11.66
C VAL A 180 2.88 2.05 -12.31
N ARG A 181 3.59 1.08 -12.88
CA ARG A 181 3.05 -0.14 -13.44
C ARG A 181 3.16 -1.25 -12.40
N LEU A 182 2.13 -2.08 -12.33
CA LEU A 182 2.07 -3.25 -11.49
C LEU A 182 2.13 -4.47 -12.40
N ILE A 183 3.21 -5.23 -12.31
CA ILE A 183 3.42 -6.44 -13.10
C ILE A 183 2.81 -7.60 -12.35
N ASP A 184 1.79 -8.22 -12.92
CA ASP A 184 1.07 -9.35 -12.34
C ASP A 184 1.50 -10.71 -12.91
N ALA A 185 0.70 -11.74 -12.62
CA ALA A 185 0.96 -13.10 -13.02
C ALA A 185 0.44 -13.41 -14.43
N ASP A 186 -0.44 -12.58 -14.98
CA ASP A 186 -0.93 -12.76 -16.33
C ASP A 186 0.08 -12.22 -17.34
N ARG A 187 0.63 -13.13 -18.14
CA ARG A 187 1.69 -12.83 -19.10
C ARG A 187 1.14 -12.46 -20.47
N ASN A 188 -0.13 -12.71 -20.74
CA ASN A 188 -0.72 -12.49 -22.06
C ASN A 188 -1.50 -11.16 -22.15
N ASP A 189 -1.76 -10.50 -21.01
CA ASP A 189 -2.47 -9.21 -20.95
C ASP A 189 -1.56 -8.03 -20.55
N ALA A 190 -2.11 -6.82 -20.72
CA ALA A 190 -1.48 -5.57 -20.33
C ALA A 190 -1.50 -5.38 -18.81
N ASN A 191 -0.30 -5.19 -18.26
CA ASN A 191 -0.11 -4.88 -16.84
C ASN A 191 -0.77 -3.56 -16.42
N PRO A 192 -1.51 -3.51 -15.29
CA PRO A 192 -2.18 -2.31 -14.83
C PRO A 192 -1.25 -1.18 -14.44
N LEU A 193 -1.72 0.05 -14.67
CA LEU A 193 -1.11 1.28 -14.17
C LEU A 193 -1.93 1.81 -12.99
N ILE A 194 -1.24 2.33 -11.97
CA ILE A 194 -1.88 3.10 -10.91
C ILE A 194 -2.43 4.41 -11.51
N ASN A 195 -3.67 4.74 -11.16
CA ASN A 195 -4.30 5.98 -11.55
C ASN A 195 -3.62 7.16 -10.82
N PRO A 196 -2.99 8.11 -11.54
CA PRO A 196 -2.25 9.21 -10.93
C PRO A 196 -3.11 10.18 -10.12
N TRP A 197 -4.44 10.09 -10.27
CA TRP A 197 -5.43 10.90 -9.57
C TRP A 197 -6.09 10.17 -8.39
N ALA A 198 -5.91 8.84 -8.28
CA ALA A 198 -6.53 8.01 -7.25
C ALA A 198 -5.49 7.37 -6.31
N PHE A 199 -4.44 8.13 -5.96
CA PHE A 199 -3.46 7.72 -4.97
C PHE A 199 -3.94 8.01 -3.54
N ASP A 200 -3.50 7.17 -2.59
CA ASP A 200 -3.71 7.38 -1.15
C ASP A 200 -5.19 7.43 -0.73
N ILE A 201 -6.06 6.63 -1.33
CA ILE A 201 -7.43 6.46 -0.87
C ILE A 201 -7.38 5.98 0.60
N ASN A 202 -8.20 6.59 1.45
CA ASN A 202 -8.25 6.34 2.90
C ASN A 202 -6.97 6.75 3.69
N LYS A 203 -6.17 7.70 3.18
CA LYS A 203 -4.96 8.18 3.86
C LYS A 203 -5.20 8.57 5.32
N GLY A 204 -4.26 8.17 6.18
CA GLY A 204 -4.32 8.42 7.62
C GLY A 204 -4.92 7.27 8.43
N ASN A 205 -5.42 6.22 7.76
CA ASN A 205 -5.88 4.99 8.37
C ASN A 205 -4.88 3.85 8.17
N ARG A 206 -5.11 2.74 8.88
CA ARG A 206 -4.33 1.50 8.76
C ARG A 206 -4.52 0.80 7.41
N GLN A 207 -5.62 1.07 6.72
CA GLN A 207 -5.85 0.61 5.36
C GLN A 207 -5.70 1.80 4.41
N ILE A 208 -4.90 1.63 3.37
CA ILE A 208 -4.74 2.60 2.29
C ILE A 208 -4.96 1.91 0.95
N ALA A 209 -5.36 2.65 -0.07
CA ALA A 209 -5.49 2.08 -1.39
C ALA A 209 -5.09 3.01 -2.52
N HIS A 210 -4.86 2.44 -3.69
CA HIS A 210 -4.58 3.16 -4.93
C HIS A 210 -5.49 2.64 -6.03
N GLY A 211 -6.17 3.52 -6.75
CA GLY A 211 -6.96 3.15 -7.92
C GLY A 211 -6.06 2.66 -9.06
N ILE A 212 -6.52 1.69 -9.85
CA ILE A 212 -5.80 1.14 -11.01
C ILE A 212 -6.71 1.10 -12.24
N TRP A 213 -6.10 1.17 -13.42
CA TRP A 213 -6.85 1.24 -14.70
C TRP A 213 -7.26 -0.10 -15.29
N LEU A 214 -6.63 -1.19 -14.87
CA LEU A 214 -6.93 -2.57 -15.31
C LEU A 214 -6.97 -3.47 -14.07
N VAL A 215 -7.68 -4.60 -14.17
CA VAL A 215 -7.78 -5.57 -13.08
C VAL A 215 -6.48 -6.37 -13.02
N LEU A 216 -5.88 -6.51 -11.83
CA LEU A 216 -4.75 -7.41 -11.60
C LEU A 216 -5.23 -8.87 -11.68
N ARG A 217 -4.55 -9.69 -12.47
CA ARG A 217 -4.96 -11.08 -12.71
C ARG A 217 -3.97 -12.06 -12.06
N PRO A 218 -4.45 -13.00 -11.21
CA PRO A 218 -3.58 -13.96 -10.51
C PRO A 218 -3.09 -15.11 -11.41
N ALA A 219 -3.71 -15.28 -12.58
CA ALA A 219 -3.36 -16.25 -13.61
C ALA A 219 -3.99 -15.77 -14.93
N ASP A 220 -3.63 -16.45 -16.02
CA ASP A 220 -4.34 -16.35 -17.30
C ASP A 220 -5.80 -16.80 -17.10
N ILE A 221 -6.73 -15.85 -17.24
CA ILE A 221 -8.19 -16.03 -17.06
C ILE A 221 -8.95 -15.47 -18.24
#